data_AF-A0A960QV46-F1
#
_entry.id   AF-A0A960QV46-F1
#
_cell.length_a   1.000
_cell.length_b   1.000
_cell.length_c   1.000
_cell.angle_alpha   90.00
_cell.angle_beta   90.00
_cell.angle_gamma   90.00
#
_symmetry.space_group_name_H-M   'P 1'
#
loop_
_entity.id
_entity.type
_entity.pdbx_description
1 polymer ?
#
loop_
_entity_poly.entity_id
_entity_poly.type
_entity_poly.pdbx_seq_one_letter_code
_entity_poly.pdbx_strand_id
1 'polypeptide(L)'
;PQFPPPVHPRGLLGQYNVWNNWAIWQYGGVDWENGGSRPKVYHHGPYRFSPYFGDLDRPLERNVFNGSQAQLQAFWRRHGLAL
;
A
#
# COMPACT_ATOMS: atom_id res chain seq x y z
N PRO A 1 20.31 -3.36 -13.79
CA PRO A 1 20.29 -3.46 -12.30
C PRO A 1 19.06 -4.25 -11.83
N GLN A 2 19.27 -5.34 -11.09
CA GLN A 2 18.17 -6.05 -10.41
C GLN A 2 17.95 -5.35 -9.07
N PHE A 3 16.84 -4.65 -8.93
CA PHE A 3 16.50 -4.00 -7.68
C PHE A 3 15.74 -5.00 -6.80
N PRO A 4 16.10 -5.16 -5.51
CA PRO A 4 15.31 -5.97 -4.60
C PRO A 4 13.88 -5.43 -4.53
N PRO A 5 12.85 -6.27 -4.34
CA PRO A 5 11.49 -5.80 -4.17
C PRO A 5 11.45 -4.78 -3.03
N PRO A 6 11.00 -3.55 -3.30
CA PRO A 6 11.02 -2.51 -2.29
C PRO A 6 9.85 -2.75 -1.32
N VAL A 7 10.15 -3.52 -0.29
CA VAL A 7 9.26 -4.00 0.78
C VAL A 7 8.76 -2.89 1.72
N HIS A 8 9.17 -1.64 1.53
CA HIS A 8 8.72 -0.47 2.28
C HIS A 8 8.83 0.82 1.43
N PRO A 9 8.08 1.88 1.76
CA PRO A 9 7.88 2.99 0.81
C PRO A 9 9.14 3.83 0.60
N ARG A 10 10.01 3.94 1.61
CA ARG A 10 11.32 4.60 1.43
C ARG A 10 12.27 3.83 0.49
N GLY A 11 12.14 2.50 0.42
CA GLY A 11 12.92 1.67 -0.51
C GLY A 11 12.51 1.95 -1.95
N LEU A 12 11.20 2.08 -2.20
CA LEU A 12 10.64 2.48 -3.50
C LEU A 12 11.19 3.84 -3.95
N LEU A 13 11.19 4.83 -3.05
CA LEU A 13 11.72 6.16 -3.35
C LEU A 13 13.21 6.12 -3.70
N GLY A 14 14.02 5.39 -2.94
CA GLY A 14 15.44 5.26 -3.22
C GLY A 14 15.73 4.54 -4.54
N GLN A 15 14.94 3.53 -4.88
CA GLN A 15 15.08 2.77 -6.13
C GLN A 15 14.79 3.61 -7.37
N TYR A 16 13.69 4.37 -7.35
CA TYR A 16 13.25 5.11 -8.54
C TYR A 16 13.80 6.54 -8.57
N ASN A 17 14.06 7.15 -7.41
CA ASN A 17 14.59 8.51 -7.27
C ASN A 17 13.86 9.60 -8.09
N VAL A 18 12.57 9.36 -8.38
CA VAL A 18 11.72 10.30 -9.13
C VAL A 18 10.98 11.27 -8.19
N TRP A 19 10.64 10.80 -7.00
CA TRP A 19 9.87 11.57 -6.02
C TRP A 19 10.66 11.76 -4.74
N ASN A 20 10.57 12.96 -4.17
CA ASN A 20 11.20 13.30 -2.90
C ASN A 20 10.53 12.59 -1.70
N ASN A 21 9.26 12.17 -1.86
CA ASN A 21 8.51 11.48 -0.82
C ASN A 21 7.38 10.63 -1.41
N TRP A 22 6.84 9.69 -0.63
CA TRP A 22 5.75 8.81 -1.01
C TRP A 22 4.41 9.38 -0.52
N ALA A 23 3.34 9.18 -1.30
CA ALA A 23 1.99 9.63 -0.97
C ALA A 23 1.09 8.49 -0.53
N ILE A 24 0.99 7.44 -1.34
CA ILE A 24 0.24 6.22 -1.05
C ILE A 24 1.18 5.03 -1.17
N TRP A 25 1.01 4.06 -0.28
CA TRP A 25 1.73 2.79 -0.35
C TRP A 25 0.77 1.62 -0.17
N GLN A 26 0.75 0.74 -1.16
CA GLN A 26 0.07 -0.55 -1.07
C GLN A 26 0.97 -1.49 -0.24
N TYR A 27 0.53 -1.82 0.98
CA TYR A 27 1.34 -2.59 1.92
C TYR A 27 0.87 -4.05 2.06
N GLY A 28 -0.25 -4.40 1.43
CA GLY A 28 -0.71 -5.78 1.40
C GLY A 28 -2.05 -5.94 0.71
N GLY A 29 -2.59 -7.15 0.80
CA GLY A 29 -3.85 -7.55 0.20
C GLY A 29 -4.20 -8.99 0.52
N VAL A 30 -5.32 -9.44 -0.01
CA VAL A 30 -5.76 -10.84 0.01
C VAL A 30 -6.08 -11.26 -1.41
N ASP A 31 -5.49 -12.38 -1.82
CA ASP A 31 -5.80 -13.06 -3.08
C ASP A 31 -6.56 -14.36 -2.82
N TRP A 32 -7.22 -14.90 -3.85
CA TRP A 32 -7.81 -16.24 -3.81
C TRP A 32 -6.87 -17.25 -4.45
N GLU A 33 -6.31 -18.15 -3.65
CA GLU A 33 -5.40 -19.20 -4.12
C GLU A 33 -5.81 -20.53 -3.51
N ASN A 34 -5.86 -21.58 -4.32
CA ASN A 34 -6.16 -22.95 -3.89
C ASN A 34 -7.48 -23.07 -3.10
N GLY A 35 -8.51 -22.33 -3.52
CA GLY A 35 -9.85 -22.38 -2.92
C GLY A 35 -10.02 -21.59 -1.62
N GLY A 36 -9.04 -20.79 -1.20
CA GLY A 36 -9.14 -19.97 0.00
C GLY A 36 -8.44 -18.61 -0.11
N SER A 37 -8.73 -17.74 0.86
CA SER A 37 -8.09 -16.44 1.00
C SER A 37 -6.63 -16.59 1.46
N ARG A 38 -5.71 -15.92 0.76
CA ARG A 38 -4.29 -15.87 1.11
C ARG A 38 -3.86 -14.43 1.34
N PRO A 39 -3.53 -14.05 2.60
CA PRO A 39 -3.01 -12.72 2.86
C PRO A 39 -1.60 -12.58 2.31
N LYS A 40 -1.35 -11.48 1.61
CA LYS A 40 -0.03 -11.01 1.19
C LYS A 40 0.22 -9.69 1.90
N VAL A 41 1.10 -9.68 2.90
CA VAL A 41 1.38 -8.46 3.68
C VAL A 41 2.89 -8.25 3.76
N TYR A 42 3.34 -7.02 3.53
CA TYR A 42 4.74 -6.67 3.66
C TYR A 42 5.07 -6.38 5.12
N HIS A 43 5.99 -7.14 5.71
CA HIS A 43 6.52 -6.90 7.06
C HIS A 43 7.98 -6.47 6.95
N HIS A 44 8.28 -5.22 7.27
CA HIS A 44 9.66 -4.74 7.21
C HIS A 44 9.95 -3.62 8.22
N GLY A 45 10.94 -3.86 9.09
CA GLY A 45 11.38 -2.91 10.11
C GLY A 45 10.22 -2.46 11.03
N PRO A 46 9.93 -1.15 11.13
CA PRO A 46 8.84 -0.63 11.97
C PRO A 46 7.45 -0.88 11.38
N TYR A 47 7.35 -1.30 10.11
CA TYR A 47 6.07 -1.54 9.43
C TYR A 47 5.65 -3.00 9.64
N ARG A 48 4.73 -3.20 10.58
CA ARG A 48 4.13 -4.51 10.90
C ARG A 48 2.62 -4.41 10.74
N PHE A 49 2.05 -5.24 9.86
CA PHE A 49 0.64 -5.19 9.54
C PHE A 49 -0.03 -6.53 9.84
N SER A 50 -1.26 -6.50 10.35
CA SER A 50 -2.00 -7.73 10.61
C SER A 50 -2.29 -8.47 9.30
N PRO A 51 -2.12 -9.80 9.23
CA PRO A 51 -2.60 -10.62 8.12
C PRO A 51 -4.12 -10.85 8.18
N TYR A 52 -4.81 -10.35 9.21
CA TYR A 52 -6.27 -10.45 9.33
C TYR A 52 -6.96 -9.30 8.60
N PHE A 53 -7.85 -9.66 7.68
CA PHE A 53 -8.58 -8.68 6.86
C PHE A 53 -10.06 -8.55 7.23
N GLY A 54 -10.55 -9.35 8.17
CA GLY A 54 -11.98 -9.51 8.42
C GLY A 54 -12.63 -10.49 7.45
N ASP A 55 -13.96 -10.54 7.48
CA ASP A 55 -14.76 -11.27 6.50
C ASP A 55 -14.75 -10.50 5.18
N LEU A 56 -14.26 -11.15 4.13
CA LEU A 56 -14.16 -10.58 2.79
C LEU A 56 -14.93 -11.45 1.80
N ASP A 57 -15.66 -10.79 0.90
CA ASP A 57 -16.38 -11.41 -0.21
C ASP A 57 -15.56 -11.45 -1.52
N ARG A 58 -14.42 -10.78 -1.55
CA ARG A 58 -13.56 -10.64 -2.73
C ARG A 58 -12.10 -10.32 -2.37
N PRO A 59 -11.16 -10.52 -3.31
CA PRO A 59 -9.80 -10.00 -3.19
C PRO A 59 -9.79 -8.50 -2.92
N LEU A 60 -8.85 -8.06 -2.09
CA LEU A 60 -8.75 -6.67 -1.65
C LEU A 60 -7.28 -6.27 -1.48
N GLU A 61 -6.98 -5.02 -1.82
CA GLU A 61 -5.70 -4.38 -1.52
C GLU A 61 -5.81 -3.45 -0.31
N ARG A 62 -4.75 -3.36 0.48
CA ARG A 62 -4.59 -2.41 1.58
C ARG A 62 -3.54 -1.38 1.26
N ASN A 63 -3.97 -0.12 1.41
CA ASN A 63 -3.18 1.05 1.15
C ASN A 63 -3.09 1.91 2.41
N VAL A 64 -1.97 2.64 2.56
CA VAL A 64 -1.81 3.68 3.56
C VAL A 64 -1.44 4.99 2.89
N PHE A 65 -1.97 6.10 3.39
CA PHE A 65 -1.62 7.45 2.97
C PHE A 65 -0.61 8.07 3.94
N ASN A 66 0.39 8.76 3.39
CA ASN A 66 1.42 9.46 4.17
C ASN A 66 0.91 10.82 4.68
N GLY A 67 -0.01 10.79 5.64
CA GLY A 67 -0.57 12.00 6.23
C GLY A 67 -1.87 11.74 6.99
N SER A 68 -2.54 12.83 7.36
CA SER A 68 -3.83 12.79 8.03
C SER A 68 -4.99 12.55 7.05
N GLN A 69 -6.15 12.19 7.58
CA GLN A 69 -7.39 12.07 6.80
C GLN A 69 -7.76 13.37 6.08
N ALA A 70 -7.56 14.53 6.73
CA ALA A 70 -7.82 15.83 6.12
C ALA A 70 -6.87 16.10 4.93
N GLN A 71 -5.61 15.71 5.06
CA GLN A 71 -4.63 15.79 3.96
C GLN A 71 -5.00 14.85 2.82
N LEU A 72 -5.48 13.63 3.11
CA LEU A 72 -5.98 12.70 2.11
C LEU A 72 -7.18 13.28 1.33
N GLN A 73 -8.14 13.87 2.04
CA GLN A 73 -9.28 14.53 1.39
C GLN A 73 -8.84 15.71 0.53
N ALA A 74 -7.90 16.54 1.02
CA ALA A 74 -7.37 17.65 0.24
C ALA A 74 -6.61 17.18 -1.00
N PHE A 75 -5.82 16.11 -0.89
CA PHE A 75 -5.14 15.48 -2.02
C PHE A 75 -6.14 15.03 -3.09
N TRP A 76 -7.20 14.31 -2.69
CA TRP A 76 -8.24 13.88 -3.61
C TRP A 76 -9.02 15.02 -4.24
N ARG A 77 -9.37 16.08 -3.49
CA ARG A 77 -10.03 17.26 -4.07
C ARG A 77 -9.18 17.97 -5.12
N ARG A 78 -7.85 17.94 -4.97
CA ARG A 78 -6.92 18.64 -5.87
C ARG A 78 -6.60 17.82 -7.13
N HIS A 79 -6.49 16.50 -7.00
CA HIS A 79 -5.94 15.62 -8.03
C HIS A 79 -6.94 14.58 -8.55
N GLY A 80 -8.06 14.39 -7.87
CA GLY A 80 -9.10 13.47 -8.29
C GLY A 80 -9.82 13.98 -9.53
N LEU A 81 -10.44 13.05 -10.26
CA LEU A 81 -11.38 13.40 -11.32
C LEU A 81 -12.57 14.11 -10.68
N ALA A 82 -13.00 15.23 -11.26
CA ALA A 82 -14.33 15.75 -10.98
C ALA A 82 -15.33 14.71 -11.51
N LEU A 83 -16.08 14.09 -10.60
CA LEU A 83 -17.17 13.17 -10.93
C LEU A 83 -18.45 13.97 -11.20
#